data_AF-A0A9N9B9H9-F1
#
_entry.id   AF-A0A9N9B9H9-F1
#
_cell.length_a   1.000
_cell.length_b   1.000
_cell.length_c   1.000
_cell.angle_alpha   90.00
_cell.angle_beta   90.00
_cell.angle_gamma   90.00
#
_symmetry.space_group_name_H-M   'P 1'
#
loop_
_entity.id
_entity.type
_entity.pdbx_description
1 polymer ?
#
loop_
_entity_poly.entity_id
_entity_poly.type
_entity_poly.pdbx_seq_one_letter_code
_entity_poly.pdbx_strand_id
1 'polypeptide(L)' 'KKDKLIKVSPKTTKLHNGKLPYYLEIENTLFNWITEQHQLQNPVTQALITIKAVSLSQNTNFQHLPNI' A
#
# COMPACT_ATOMS: atom_id res chain seq x y z
N LYS A 1 -14.98 -28.39 10.48
CA LYS A 1 -14.67 -27.05 11.04
C LYS A 1 -13.83 -26.30 10.03
N LYS A 2 -14.48 -25.52 9.16
CA LYS A 2 -13.82 -24.70 8.14
C LYS A 2 -14.57 -23.37 8.08
N ASP A 3 -13.79 -22.30 8.22
CA ASP A 3 -14.06 -21.00 7.62
C ASP A 3 -15.30 -20.26 8.12
N LYS A 4 -15.17 -19.71 9.32
CA LYS A 4 -15.92 -18.50 9.71
C LYS A 4 -15.33 -17.33 8.90
N LEU A 5 -15.60 -17.31 7.59
CA LEU A 5 -15.27 -16.20 6.70
C LEU A 5 -15.93 -14.95 7.27
N ILE A 6 -15.11 -13.98 7.68
CA ILE A 6 -15.58 -12.67 8.11
C ILE A 6 -16.34 -12.09 6.92
N LYS A 7 -17.66 -12.02 7.04
CA LYS A 7 -18.57 -11.53 6.02
C LYS A 7 -18.33 -10.03 5.86
N VAL A 8 -17.39 -9.66 4.98
CA VAL A 8 -17.15 -8.27 4.60
C VAL A 8 -18.45 -7.67 4.07
N SER A 9 -18.74 -6.43 4.45
CA SER A 9 -19.97 -5.74 4.04
C SER A 9 -20.05 -5.72 2.51
N PRO A 10 -21.24 -5.93 1.90
CA PRO A 10 -21.40 -5.90 0.45
C PRO A 10 -20.97 -4.57 -0.20
N LYS A 11 -20.89 -3.50 0.61
CA LYS A 11 -20.47 -2.15 0.21
C LYS A 11 -18.97 -1.89 0.41
N THR A 12 -18.20 -2.87 0.89
CA THR A 12 -16.75 -2.74 1.01
C THR A 12 -16.15 -2.97 -0.37
N THR A 13 -15.85 -1.88 -1.08
CA THR A 13 -15.07 -1.95 -2.31
C THR A 13 -13.76 -2.66 -2.00
N LYS A 14 -13.52 -3.81 -2.64
CA LYS A 14 -12.23 -4.48 -2.51
C LYS A 14 -11.19 -3.53 -3.06
N LEU A 15 -10.20 -3.18 -2.24
CA LEU A 15 -9.14 -2.25 -2.63
C LEU A 15 -8.38 -2.76 -3.88
N HIS A 16 -8.35 -4.08 -4.06
CA HIS A 16 -7.76 -4.73 -5.24
C HIS A 16 -8.79 -5.61 -5.96
N ASN A 17 -9.17 -5.20 -7.17
CA ASN A 17 -9.97 -6.01 -8.11
C ASN A 17 -9.14 -7.05 -8.88
N GLY A 18 -8.04 -7.55 -8.29
CA GLY A 18 -7.09 -8.43 -8.97
C GLY A 18 -6.24 -7.75 -10.05
N LYS A 19 -6.34 -6.43 -10.21
CA LYS A 19 -5.46 -5.64 -11.07
C LYS A 19 -4.12 -5.43 -10.34
N LEU A 20 -3.03 -5.70 -11.02
CA LEU A 20 -1.69 -5.39 -10.53
C LEU A 20 -1.57 -3.89 -10.26
N PRO A 21 -0.90 -3.47 -9.18
CA PRO A 21 -0.69 -2.07 -8.91
C PRO A 21 0.24 -1.45 -9.94
N TYR A 22 -0.07 -0.21 -10.33
CA TYR A 22 0.73 0.53 -11.31
C TYR A 22 2.16 0.81 -10.82
N TYR A 23 2.33 0.96 -9.50
CA TYR A 23 3.61 1.24 -8.86
C TYR A 23 3.92 0.16 -7.81
N LEU A 24 4.00 -1.10 -8.25
CA LEU A 24 4.16 -2.27 -7.37
C LEU A 24 5.31 -2.10 -6.36
N GLU A 25 6.46 -1.60 -6.79
CA GLU A 25 7.61 -1.42 -5.89
C GLU A 25 7.38 -0.33 -4.84
N ILE A 26 6.74 0.78 -5.21
CA ILE A 26 6.41 1.88 -4.28
C ILE A 26 5.35 1.40 -3.29
N GLU A 27 4.32 0.69 -3.75
CA GLU A 27 3.27 0.15 -2.89
C GLU A 27 3.81 -0.88 -1.90
N ASN A 28 4.68 -1.80 -2.35
CA ASN A 28 5.33 -2.77 -1.45
C ASN A 28 6.21 -2.07 -0.41
N THR A 29 6.96 -1.06 -0.82
CA THR A 29 7.81 -0.27 0.09
C THR A 29 6.98 0.47 1.13
N LEU A 30 5.87 1.09 0.71
CA LEU A 30 4.93 1.75 1.62
C LEU A 30 4.27 0.76 2.58
N PHE A 31 3.88 -0.42 2.09
CA PHE A 31 3.25 -1.45 2.92
C PHE A 31 4.19 -1.95 4.03
N ASN A 32 5.46 -2.22 3.70
CA ASN A 32 6.48 -2.61 4.68
C ASN A 32 6.68 -1.50 5.71
N TRP A 33 6.83 -0.26 5.25
CA TRP A 33 6.99 0.88 6.14
C TRP A 33 5.79 1.09 7.08
N ILE A 34 4.55 0.99 6.57
CA ILE A 34 3.33 1.08 7.41
C ILE A 34 3.32 -0.03 8.46
N THR A 35 3.70 -1.24 8.07
CA THR A 35 3.79 -2.40 8.97
C THR A 35 4.79 -2.15 10.10
N GLU A 36 5.97 -1.60 9.79
CA GLU A 36 6.96 -1.19 10.78
C GLU A 36 6.42 -0.09 11.71
N GLN A 37 5.76 0.94 11.17
CA GLN A 37 5.18 2.01 12.00
C GLN A 37 4.08 1.47 12.94
N HIS A 38 3.29 0.50 12.48
CA HIS A 38 2.29 -0.16 13.32
C HIS A 38 2.94 -0.96 14.47
N GLN A 39 4.06 -1.64 14.23
CA GLN A 39 4.82 -2.32 15.29
C GLN A 39 5.36 -1.34 16.33
N LEU A 40 5.74 -0.15 15.89
CA LEU A 40 6.19 0.95 16.74
C LEU A 40 5.03 1.71 17.42
N GLN A 41 3.78 1.32 17.19
CA GLN A 41 2.57 2.03 17.65
C GLN A 41 2.49 3.50 17.20
N ASN A 42 3.18 3.83 16.10
CA ASN A 42 3.14 5.16 15.52
C ASN A 42 1.89 5.32 14.63
N PRO A 43 1.07 6.35 14.85
CA PRO A 43 -0.10 6.58 14.03
C PRO A 43 0.32 7.01 12.62
N VAL A 44 -0.01 6.19 11.62
CA VAL A 44 0.21 6.52 10.22
C VAL A 44 -1.06 7.15 9.65
N THR A 45 -0.97 8.43 9.29
CA THR A 45 -2.06 9.15 8.61
C THR A 45 -1.91 9.09 7.10
N GLN A 46 -3.02 9.28 6.38
CA GLN A 46 -3.01 9.36 4.91
C GLN A 46 -2.04 10.43 4.39
N ALA A 47 -1.96 11.58 5.06
CA ALA A 47 -1.02 12.65 4.70
C ALA A 47 0.45 12.19 4.77
N LEU A 48 0.80 11.43 5.83
CA LEU A 48 2.14 10.89 5.99
C LEU A 48 2.47 9.85 4.91
N ILE A 49 1.49 9.01 4.56
CA ILE A 49 1.62 8.04 3.46
C ILE A 49 1.87 8.76 2.14
N THR A 50 1.10 9.82 1.84
CA THR A 50 1.27 10.60 0.60
C THR A 50 2.65 11.25 0.54
N ILE A 51 3.11 11.87 1.63
CA ILE A 51 4.46 12.49 1.69
C ILE A 51 5.54 11.42 1.43
N LYS A 52 5.42 10.26 2.08
CA LYS A 52 6.35 9.14 1.89
C LYS A 52 6.32 8.62 0.45
N ALA A 53 5.13 8.47 -0.14
CA ALA A 53 4.95 8.02 -1.51
C ALA A 53 5.59 8.98 -2.53
N VAL A 54 5.40 10.29 -2.35
CA VAL A 54 6.03 11.32 -3.19
C VAL A 54 7.55 11.25 -3.06
N SER A 55 8.06 11.17 -1.82
CA SER A 55 9.50 11.04 -1.57
C SER A 55 10.10 9.77 -2.19
N LEU A 56 9.37 8.65 -2.15
CA LEU A 56 9.78 7.41 -2.81
C LEU A 56 9.77 7.56 -4.34
N SER A 57 8.73 8.17 -4.92
CA SER A 57 8.63 8.37 -6.38
C SER A 57 9.72 9.28 -6.96
N GLN A 58 10.22 10.22 -6.16
CA GLN A 58 11.31 11.12 -6.54
C GLN A 58 12.69 10.47 -6.43
N ASN A 59 12.79 9.33 -5.75
CA ASN A 59 14.04 8.61 -5.59
C ASN A 59 14.34 7.83 -6.88
N THR A 60 15.57 7.95 -7.38
CA THR A 60 16.03 7.42 -8.68
C THR A 60 15.82 5.91 -8.84
N ASN A 61 15.74 5.17 -7.73
CA ASN A 61 15.50 3.73 -7.71
C ASN A 61 14.11 3.34 -8.25
N PHE A 62 13.11 4.22 -8.18
CA PHE A 62 11.75 3.94 -8.66
C PHE A 62 11.44 4.60 -10.02
N GLN A 63 12.41 5.30 -10.61
CA GLN A 63 12.28 5.96 -11.92
C GLN A 63 12.43 4.99 -13.11
N HIS A 64 12.72 3.72 -12.86
CA HIS A 64 12.93 2.71 -13.89
C HIS A 64 11.66 1.95 -14.32
N LEU A 65 10.47 2.52 -14.12
CA LEU A 65 9.26 1.98 -14.74
C LEU A 65 9.30 2.31 -16.24
N PRO A 66 9.12 1.31 -17.13
CA PRO A 66 9.29 1.50 -18.56
C PRO A 66 8.32 2.56 -19.07
N ASN A 67 8.86 3.49 -19.85
CA ASN A 67 8.10 4.42 -20.69
C ASN A 67 7.03 3.64 -21.44
N ILE A 68 5.77 4.04 -21.25
CA ILE A 68 4.63 3.64 -22.08
C ILE A 68 4.72 4.40 -23.39
#